data_AF-A0A7X6HF58-F1
#
_entry.id   AF-A0A7X6HF58-F1
#
_cell.length_a   1.000
_cell.length_b   1.000
_cell.length_c   1.000
_cell.angle_alpha   90.00
_cell.angle_beta   90.00
_cell.angle_gamma   90.00
#
_symmetry.space_group_name_H-M   'P 1'
#
loop_
_entity.id
_entity.type
_entity.pdbx_description
1 polymer ?
#
loop_
_entity_poly.entity_id
_entity_poly.type
_entity_poly.pdbx_seq_one_letter_code
_entity_poly.pdbx_strand_id
1 'polypeptide(L)' 'EFTCASCFLVRHKSQVAREKDGQKFCRDCEG' A
#
# COMPACT_ATOMS: atom_id res chain seq x y z
N GLU A 1 -7.29 -1.60 7.90
CA GLU A 1 -6.06 -0.99 7.32
C GLU A 1 -5.29 -2.00 6.48
N PHE A 2 -4.13 -1.63 5.94
CA PHE A 2 -3.18 -2.54 5.30
C PHE A 2 -1.73 -2.09 5.53
N THR A 3 -0.77 -3.01 5.46
CA THR A 3 0.66 -2.70 5.47
C THR A 3 1.16 -2.51 4.04
N CYS A 4 1.72 -1.34 3.74
CA CYS A 4 2.35 -1.09 2.45
C CYS A 4 3.62 -1.92 2.30
N ALA A 5 3.77 -2.65 1.19
CA ALA A 5 4.96 -3.44 0.93
C ALA A 5 6.21 -2.63 0.53
N SER A 6 6.05 -1.34 0.23
CA SER A 6 7.17 -0.44 -0.09
C SER A 6 7.72 0.27 1.16
N CYS A 7 6.86 0.94 1.93
CA CYS A 7 7.29 1.70 3.11
C CYS A 7 7.08 1.00 4.47
N PHE A 8 6.47 -0.19 4.48
CA PHE A 8 6.18 -0.99 5.69
C PHE A 8 5.30 -0.31 6.76
N LEU A 9 4.66 0.81 6.42
CA LEU A 9 3.72 1.50 7.30
C LEU A 9 2.29 0.96 7.13
N VAL A 10 1.52 1.01 8.22
CA VAL A 10 0.09 0.72 8.21
C VAL A 10 -0.67 1.94 7.68
N ARG A 11 -1.51 1.72 6.67
CA ARG A 11 -2.30 2.75 5.97
C ARG A 11 -3.78 2.37 5.90
N HIS A 12 -4.64 3.36 5.70
CA HIS A 12 -6.06 3.08 5.50
C HIS A 12 -6.29 2.44 4.11
N LYS A 13 -7.23 1.49 4.01
CA LYS A 13 -7.56 0.77 2.74
C LYS A 13 -7.81 1.72 1.55
N SER A 14 -8.34 2.93 1.81
CA SER A 14 -8.56 3.94 0.76
C SER A 14 -7.27 4.44 0.11
N GLN A 15 -6.12 4.26 0.77
CA GLN A 15 -4.80 4.65 0.28
C GLN A 15 -4.11 3.54 -0.52
N VAL A 16 -4.76 2.40 -0.81
CA VAL A 16 -4.21 1.41 -1.75
C VAL A 16 -4.12 2.05 -3.15
N ALA A 17 -2.94 1.98 -3.75
CA ALA A 17 -2.68 2.42 -5.11
C ALA A 17 -2.57 1.25 -6.08
N ARG A 18 -1.87 0.20 -5.65
CA ARG A 18 -1.60 -0.98 -6.47
C ARG A 18 -1.61 -2.24 -5.61
N GLU A 19 -2.03 -3.35 -6.23
CA GLU A 19 -1.85 -4.69 -5.70
C GLU A 19 -1.03 -5.51 -6.69
N LYS A 20 0.03 -6.19 -6.22
CA LYS A 20 0.89 -7.04 -7.05
C LYS A 20 1.33 -8.25 -6.23
N ASP A 21 1.12 -9.45 -6.75
CA ASP A 21 1.55 -10.70 -6.10
C ASP A 21 1.07 -10.83 -4.64
N GLY A 22 -0.15 -10.36 -4.36
CA GLY A 22 -0.73 -10.33 -3.00
C GLY A 22 -0.21 -9.23 -2.08
N GLN A 23 0.74 -8.42 -2.54
CA GLN A 23 1.28 -7.27 -1.82
C GLN A 23 0.50 -6.00 -2.19
N LYS A 24 0.24 -5.15 -1.20
CA LYS A 24 -0.46 -3.88 -1.38
C LYS A 24 0.53 -2.72 -1.26
N PHE A 25 0.40 -1.74 -2.14
CA PHE A 25 1.24 -0.56 -2.18
C PHE A 25 0.40 0.69 -1.95
N CYS A 26 0.89 1.63 -1.14
CA CYS A 26 0.16 2.86 -0.84
C CYS A 26 0.38 3.95 -1.89
N ARG A 27 -0.58 4.87 -2.00
CA ARG A 27 -0.52 6.04 -2.90
C ARG A 27 0.70 6.93 -2.67
N ASP A 28 1.24 6.97 -1.46
CA ASP A 28 2.47 7.73 -1.18
C ASP A 28 3.74 7.11 -1.81
N CYS A 29 3.71 5.81 -2.15
CA CYS A 29 4.86 5.09 -2.70
C CYS A 29 4.77 4.87 -4.21
N GLU A 30 3.55 4.77 -4.76
CA GLU A 30 3.28 4.60 -6.20
C GLU A 30 2.78 5.90 -6.86
N GLY A 31 2.82 7.02 -6.14
CA GLY A 31 2.42 8.36 -6.58
C GLY A 31 3.61 9.28 -6.78
#